data_AF-A0A7C1W8V5-F1
#
_entry.id   AF-A0A7C1W8V5-F1
#
_cell.length_a   1.000
_cell.length_b   1.000
_cell.length_c   1.000
_cell.angle_alpha   90.00
_cell.angle_beta   90.00
_cell.angle_gamma   90.00
#
_symmetry.space_group_name_H-M   'P 1'
#
loop_
_entity.id
_entity.type
_entity.pdbx_description
1 polymer ?
#
loop_
_entity_poly.entity_id
_entity_poly.type
_entity_poly.pdbx_seq_one_letter_code
_entity_poly.pdbx_strand_id
1 'polypeptide(L)'
;MVWKREVCVPQYRRFLSEVKDGIISNILLFPKEVGNTQKAKQDYQKIMSDVNFDNPKPIELMNYILKLGTERGELILDFFSGSGSAATARAILDLNKEDGGNRKFILAQLPEKCQEDSEAYRAGYKTIAEIGKERIRRVINKIKNEKVYLKKKIKALWI
;
A
#
# COMPACT_ATOMS: atom_id res chain seq x y z
N MET A 1 2.54 15.72 61.99
CA MET A 1 1.68 14.74 61.32
C MET A 1 1.03 15.43 60.12
N VAL A 2 1.63 15.32 58.93
CA VAL A 2 1.17 16.01 57.71
C VAL A 2 0.54 14.96 56.80
N TRP A 3 -0.78 15.01 56.66
CA TRP A 3 -1.50 14.19 55.69
C TRP A 3 -1.17 14.69 54.28
N LYS A 4 -0.38 13.93 53.51
CA LYS A 4 -0.29 14.13 52.05
C LYS A 4 -1.65 13.73 51.46
N ARG A 5 -2.45 14.71 51.05
CA ARG A 5 -3.61 14.46 50.20
C ARG A 5 -3.09 13.99 48.83
N GLU A 6 -3.20 12.69 48.55
CA GLU A 6 -3.04 12.18 47.20
C GLU A 6 -4.13 12.80 46.33
N VAL A 7 -3.72 13.64 45.39
CA VAL A 7 -4.64 14.29 44.45
C VAL A 7 -5.00 13.25 43.39
N CYS A 8 -6.20 12.67 43.51
CA CYS A 8 -6.76 11.81 42.46
C CYS A 8 -7.09 12.67 41.24
N VAL A 9 -6.38 12.44 40.14
CA VAL A 9 -6.65 13.12 38.86
C VAL A 9 -7.82 12.40 38.18
N PRO A 10 -8.89 13.10 37.79
CA PRO A 10 -10.01 12.45 37.11
C PRO A 10 -9.54 11.84 35.79
N GLN A 11 -9.88 10.57 35.57
CA GLN A 11 -9.64 9.86 34.31
C GLN A 11 -10.97 9.55 33.64
N TYR A 12 -11.01 9.72 32.32
CA TYR A 12 -12.15 9.37 31.50
C TYR A 12 -12.25 7.85 31.35
N ARG A 13 -13.37 7.25 31.80
CA ARG A 13 -13.67 5.83 31.54
C ARG A 13 -14.40 5.71 30.21
N ARG A 14 -13.82 4.98 29.26
CA ARG A 14 -14.51 4.52 28.05
C ARG A 14 -14.94 3.09 28.24
N PHE A 15 -16.21 2.80 27.98
CA PHE A 15 -16.70 1.43 27.95
C PHE A 15 -16.34 0.79 26.61
N LEU A 16 -16.02 -0.51 26.61
CA LEU A 16 -15.66 -1.23 25.39
C LEU A 16 -16.77 -1.17 24.33
N SER A 17 -18.04 -1.09 24.76
CA SER A 17 -19.22 -0.92 23.90
C SER A 17 -19.30 0.42 23.18
N GLU A 18 -18.58 1.45 23.65
CA GLU A 18 -18.55 2.80 23.05
C GLU A 18 -17.35 2.99 22.11
N VAL A 19 -16.42 2.03 22.09
CA VAL A 19 -15.28 2.04 21.19
C VAL A 19 -15.76 1.52 19.85
N LYS A 20 -15.75 2.37 18.82
CA LYS A 20 -16.03 1.94 17.45
C LYS A 20 -15.00 0.89 17.05
N ASP A 21 -15.47 -0.22 16.50
CA ASP A 21 -14.61 -1.23 15.88
C ASP A 21 -13.86 -0.59 14.70
N GLY A 22 -12.53 -0.65 14.75
CA GLY A 22 -11.69 -0.06 13.72
C GLY A 22 -10.31 0.32 14.24
N ILE A 23 -9.46 0.77 13.32
CA ILE A 23 -8.14 1.29 13.67
C ILE A 23 -8.32 2.77 14.01
N ILE A 24 -7.97 3.18 15.23
CA ILE A 24 -7.84 4.60 15.57
C ILE A 24 -6.44 5.02 15.13
N SER A 25 -6.33 6.09 14.34
CA SER A 25 -5.03 6.55 13.87
C SER A 25 -4.18 7.11 15.00
N ASN A 26 -2.91 6.70 15.08
CA ASN A 26 -1.93 7.35 15.94
C ASN A 26 -1.38 8.59 15.24
N ILE A 27 -1.08 9.65 16.00
CA ILE A 27 -0.46 10.88 15.46
C ILE A 27 0.95 10.59 14.93
N LEU A 28 1.67 9.67 15.60
CA LEU A 28 3.00 9.23 15.20
C LEU A 28 2.91 7.88 14.49
N LEU A 29 3.32 7.86 13.22
CA LEU A 29 3.40 6.65 12.41
C LEU A 29 4.79 6.04 12.57
N PHE A 30 4.90 4.94 13.31
CA PHE A 30 6.19 4.30 13.53
C PHE A 30 6.60 3.45 12.32
N PRO A 31 7.89 3.43 11.91
CA PRO A 31 8.35 2.62 10.80
C PRO A 31 8.04 1.12 10.91
N LYS A 32 7.87 0.62 12.14
CA LYS A 32 7.47 -0.76 12.41
C LYS A 32 6.07 -1.08 11.89
N GLU A 33 5.18 -0.08 11.87
CA GLU A 33 3.77 -0.23 11.50
C GLU A 33 3.54 0.13 10.03
N VAL A 34 4.14 1.23 9.57
CA VAL A 34 3.91 1.78 8.21
C VAL A 34 5.04 1.51 7.22
N GLY A 35 6.07 0.79 7.64
CA GLY A 35 7.22 0.46 6.82
C GLY A 35 8.26 1.59 6.74
N ASN A 36 9.37 1.29 6.09
CA ASN A 36 10.47 2.22 5.83
C ASN A 36 10.80 2.30 4.33
N THR A 37 11.57 3.31 3.95
CA THR A 37 11.99 3.53 2.55
C THR A 37 12.82 2.37 2.00
N GLN A 38 13.64 1.75 2.84
CA GLN A 38 14.47 0.60 2.44
C GLN A 38 13.62 -0.60 2.02
N LYS A 39 12.59 -0.95 2.79
CA LYS A 39 11.65 -2.02 2.47
C LYS A 39 10.85 -1.68 1.21
N ALA A 40 10.41 -0.43 1.07
CA ALA A 40 9.73 0.02 -0.13
C ALA A 40 10.59 -0.17 -1.40
N LYS A 41 11.90 0.12 -1.31
CA LYS A 41 12.85 -0.11 -2.41
C LYS A 41 13.01 -1.61 -2.72
N GLN A 42 13.12 -2.46 -1.70
CA GLN A 42 13.20 -3.91 -1.88
C GLN A 42 11.94 -4.47 -2.53
N ASP A 43 10.75 -4.07 -2.08
CA ASP A 43 9.49 -4.54 -2.64
C ASP A 43 9.25 -4.04 -4.05
N TYR A 44 9.72 -2.83 -4.35
CA TYR A 44 9.76 -2.31 -5.70
C TYR A 44 10.66 -3.15 -6.61
N GLN A 45 11.89 -3.44 -6.19
CA GLN A 45 12.85 -4.25 -6.96
C GLN A 45 12.35 -5.68 -7.23
N LYS A 46 11.59 -6.28 -6.30
CA LYS A 46 10.96 -7.59 -6.50
C LYS A 46 9.96 -7.62 -7.67
N ILE A 47 9.42 -6.47 -8.08
CA ILE A 47 8.45 -6.34 -9.16
C ILE A 47 9.12 -5.79 -10.43
N MET A 48 9.98 -4.78 -10.24
CA MET A 48 10.72 -4.08 -11.29
C MET A 48 12.21 -4.32 -11.08
N SER A 49 12.75 -5.35 -11.74
CA SER A 49 14.19 -5.64 -11.75
C SER A 49 14.99 -4.70 -12.63
N ASP A 50 14.34 -4.11 -13.64
CA ASP A 50 15.01 -3.49 -14.79
C ASP A 50 15.22 -1.98 -14.62
N VAL A 51 14.58 -1.40 -13.60
CA VAL A 51 14.60 0.04 -13.33
C VAL A 51 14.66 0.22 -11.83
N ASN A 52 15.68 0.90 -11.32
CA ASN A 52 15.69 1.35 -9.93
C ASN A 52 14.84 2.61 -9.75
N PHE A 53 14.16 2.72 -8.60
CA PHE A 53 13.47 3.94 -8.19
C PHE A 53 13.87 4.24 -6.76
N ASP A 54 14.31 5.47 -6.50
CA ASP A 54 15.00 5.76 -5.25
C ASP A 54 14.06 5.88 -4.06
N ASN A 55 12.89 6.49 -4.25
CA ASN A 55 11.96 6.80 -3.16
C ASN A 55 10.54 6.28 -3.44
N PRO A 56 10.33 4.96 -3.60
CA PRO A 56 8.99 4.42 -3.73
C PRO A 56 8.22 4.58 -2.41
N LYS A 57 6.93 4.87 -2.49
CA LYS A 57 6.04 4.91 -1.31
C LYS A 57 5.98 3.50 -0.66
N PRO A 58 6.13 3.37 0.67
CA PRO A 58 5.93 2.10 1.37
C PRO A 58 4.52 1.55 1.19
N ILE A 59 4.39 0.24 0.96
CA ILE A 59 3.08 -0.40 0.72
C ILE A 59 2.28 -0.46 2.01
N GLU A 60 2.94 -0.66 3.14
CA GLU A 60 2.33 -0.72 4.47
C GLU A 60 1.70 0.61 4.85
N LEU A 61 2.36 1.73 4.56
CA LEU A 61 1.81 3.07 4.74
C LEU A 61 0.52 3.24 3.92
N MET A 62 0.52 2.82 2.65
CA MET A 62 -0.67 2.91 1.81
C MET A 62 -1.81 2.01 2.33
N ASN A 63 -1.49 0.78 2.75
CA ASN A 63 -2.47 -0.12 3.36
C ASN A 63 -3.06 0.46 4.64
N TYR A 64 -2.23 1.08 5.49
CA TYR A 64 -2.66 1.74 6.71
C TYR A 64 -3.66 2.87 6.41
N ILE A 65 -3.30 3.78 5.50
CA ILE A 65 -4.16 4.91 5.10
C ILE A 65 -5.49 4.40 4.51
N LEU A 66 -5.43 3.38 3.65
CA LEU A 66 -6.63 2.82 3.02
C LEU A 66 -7.53 2.10 4.01
N LYS A 67 -6.98 1.36 4.98
CA LYS A 67 -7.77 0.72 6.03
C LYS A 67 -8.45 1.73 6.96
N LEU A 68 -7.87 2.91 7.14
CA LEU A 68 -8.46 4.01 7.92
C LEU A 68 -9.53 4.78 7.16
N GLY A 69 -9.27 5.07 5.89
CA GLY A 69 -10.04 6.04 5.11
C GLY A 69 -10.95 5.43 4.06
N THR A 70 -10.99 4.10 3.90
CA THR A 70 -11.81 3.47 2.85
C THR A 70 -12.57 2.23 3.29
N GLU A 71 -13.77 2.08 2.74
CA GLU A 71 -14.60 0.89 2.84
C GLU A 71 -14.49 -0.01 1.61
N ARG A 72 -15.19 -1.16 1.65
CA ARG A 72 -15.25 -2.09 0.51
C ARG A 72 -16.04 -1.43 -0.63
N GLY A 73 -15.39 -1.28 -1.79
CA GLY A 73 -16.06 -0.83 -3.03
C GLY A 73 -15.98 0.66 -3.33
N GLU A 74 -15.27 1.43 -2.50
CA GLU A 74 -15.05 2.84 -2.76
C GLU A 74 -14.07 3.09 -3.92
N LEU A 75 -14.07 4.34 -4.41
CA LEU A 75 -13.22 4.82 -5.48
C LEU A 75 -12.08 5.66 -4.90
N ILE A 76 -10.85 5.23 -5.12
CA ILE A 76 -9.65 5.92 -4.65
C ILE A 76 -9.02 6.69 -5.82
N LEU A 77 -8.71 7.97 -5.59
CA LEU A 77 -7.99 8.82 -6.55
C LEU A 77 -6.60 9.17 -6.02
N ASP A 78 -5.56 8.93 -6.82
CA ASP A 78 -4.20 9.40 -6.57
C ASP A 78 -3.71 10.21 -7.78
N PHE A 79 -3.65 11.53 -7.63
CA PHE A 79 -3.22 12.47 -8.68
C PHE A 79 -1.73 12.80 -8.64
N PHE A 80 -0.99 12.27 -7.65
CA PHE A 80 0.46 12.36 -7.57
C PHE A 80 1.05 10.97 -7.58
N SER A 81 0.80 10.36 -8.74
CA SER A 81 1.14 9.00 -9.01
C SER A 81 2.64 8.74 -8.88
N GLY A 82 3.47 9.41 -9.65
CA GLY A 82 4.85 9.01 -9.89
C GLY A 82 4.96 7.50 -10.18
N SER A 83 6.04 6.88 -9.71
CA SER A 83 6.12 5.42 -9.51
C SER A 83 5.34 4.95 -8.26
N GLY A 84 4.98 5.88 -7.36
CA GLY A 84 4.29 5.67 -6.09
C GLY A 84 2.81 5.27 -6.22
N SER A 85 2.17 5.54 -7.35
CA SER A 85 0.77 5.20 -7.65
C SER A 85 0.59 3.74 -7.92
N ALA A 86 1.66 3.09 -8.39
CA ALA A 86 1.69 1.65 -8.42
C ALA A 86 1.80 1.08 -6.99
N ALA A 87 2.16 1.86 -5.96
CA ALA A 87 2.07 1.46 -4.54
C ALA A 87 0.64 1.62 -4.02
N THR A 88 -0.03 2.72 -4.37
CA THR A 88 -1.47 2.90 -4.13
C THR A 88 -2.29 1.79 -4.78
N ALA A 89 -2.14 1.54 -6.08
CA ALA A 89 -2.83 0.44 -6.76
C ALA A 89 -2.43 -0.93 -6.20
N ARG A 90 -1.16 -1.16 -5.86
CA ARG A 90 -0.73 -2.43 -5.25
C ARG A 90 -1.44 -2.66 -3.92
N ALA A 91 -1.46 -1.66 -3.04
CA ALA A 91 -2.14 -1.72 -1.76
C ALA A 91 -3.63 -2.00 -1.93
N ILE A 92 -4.31 -1.32 -2.86
CA ILE A 92 -5.74 -1.54 -3.14
C ILE A 92 -6.00 -2.97 -3.65
N LEU A 93 -5.16 -3.47 -4.56
CA LEU A 93 -5.27 -4.83 -5.08
C LEU A 93 -5.01 -5.88 -3.99
N ASP A 94 -4.06 -5.63 -3.09
CA ASP A 94 -3.76 -6.50 -1.95
C ASP A 94 -4.92 -6.49 -0.95
N LEU A 95 -5.50 -5.33 -0.62
CA LEU A 95 -6.67 -5.21 0.24
C LEU A 95 -7.88 -5.93 -0.33
N ASN A 96 -8.20 -5.71 -1.62
CA ASN A 96 -9.29 -6.42 -2.29
C ASN A 96 -9.08 -7.94 -2.32
N LYS A 97 -7.82 -8.40 -2.32
CA LYS A 97 -7.49 -9.83 -2.21
C LYS A 97 -7.66 -10.33 -0.77
N GLU A 98 -7.31 -9.53 0.24
CA GLU A 98 -7.39 -9.85 1.67
C GLU A 98 -8.84 -9.91 2.17
N ASP A 99 -9.66 -8.90 1.87
CA ASP A 99 -11.00 -8.75 2.43
C ASP A 99 -12.14 -9.11 1.46
N GLY A 100 -11.80 -9.57 0.25
CA GLY A 100 -12.76 -9.88 -0.81
C GLY A 100 -13.49 -8.65 -1.37
N GLY A 101 -12.98 -7.45 -1.10
CA GLY A 101 -13.55 -6.19 -1.55
C GLY A 101 -13.38 -5.93 -3.05
N ASN A 102 -14.00 -4.84 -3.49
CA ASN A 102 -14.06 -4.42 -4.89
C ASN A 102 -13.69 -2.94 -5.05
N ARG A 103 -12.78 -2.41 -4.21
CA ARG A 103 -12.28 -1.03 -4.28
C ARG A 103 -11.73 -0.73 -5.67
N LYS A 104 -12.10 0.41 -6.22
CA LYS A 104 -11.67 0.90 -7.54
C LYS A 104 -10.63 1.99 -7.35
N PHE A 105 -9.80 2.21 -8.36
CA PHE A 105 -8.80 3.27 -8.31
C PHE A 105 -8.65 4.00 -9.63
N ILE A 106 -8.36 5.29 -9.55
CA ILE A 106 -7.96 6.16 -10.65
C ILE A 106 -6.61 6.75 -10.26
N LEU A 107 -5.63 6.60 -11.14
CA LEU A 107 -4.29 7.15 -10.94
C LEU A 107 -4.00 8.13 -12.08
N ALA A 108 -3.58 9.34 -11.74
CA ALA A 108 -3.18 10.35 -12.71
C ALA A 108 -1.70 10.67 -12.56
N GLN A 109 -0.97 10.64 -13.68
CA GLN A 109 0.45 10.96 -13.77
C GLN A 109 0.72 11.79 -15.01
N LEU A 110 1.50 12.86 -14.84
CA LEU A 110 2.03 13.61 -15.98
C LEU A 110 3.03 12.75 -16.77
N PRO A 111 3.01 12.79 -18.11
CA PRO A 111 3.93 12.07 -18.97
C PRO A 111 5.32 12.75 -19.00
N GLU A 112 5.93 12.88 -17.83
CA GLU A 112 7.28 13.43 -17.66
C GLU A 112 8.29 12.49 -18.31
N LYS A 113 9.16 13.06 -19.17
CA LYS A 113 10.19 12.31 -19.87
C LYS A 113 11.23 11.77 -18.89
N CYS A 114 11.67 10.54 -19.12
CA CYS A 114 12.82 9.99 -18.41
C CYS A 114 14.09 10.68 -18.89
N GLN A 115 15.06 10.87 -17.98
CA GLN A 115 16.39 11.37 -18.36
C GLN A 115 17.10 10.34 -19.24
N GLU A 116 17.81 10.78 -20.27
CA GLU A 116 18.41 9.90 -21.29
C GLU A 116 19.51 8.97 -20.72
N ASP A 117 20.15 9.38 -19.64
CA ASP A 117 21.18 8.64 -18.91
C ASP A 117 20.60 7.67 -17.85
N SER A 118 19.29 7.71 -17.62
CA SER A 118 18.63 6.88 -16.60
C SER A 118 18.50 5.42 -17.01
N GLU A 119 18.46 4.53 -16.01
CA GLU A 119 18.15 3.11 -16.20
C GLU A 119 16.77 2.91 -16.86
N ALA A 120 15.80 3.76 -16.52
CA ALA A 120 14.47 3.73 -17.11
C ALA A 120 14.50 3.95 -18.63
N TYR A 121 15.30 4.92 -19.09
CA TYR A 121 15.45 5.18 -20.52
C TYR A 121 16.14 4.03 -21.24
N ARG A 122 17.20 3.46 -20.63
CA ARG A 122 17.89 2.26 -21.16
C ARG A 122 16.99 1.02 -21.23
N ALA A 123 16.06 0.88 -20.29
CA ALA A 123 15.04 -0.17 -20.27
C ALA A 123 13.89 0.06 -21.26
N GLY A 124 13.90 1.18 -22.00
CA GLY A 124 12.93 1.50 -23.06
C GLY A 124 11.72 2.30 -22.59
N TYR A 125 11.71 2.80 -21.36
CA TYR A 125 10.64 3.68 -20.86
C TYR A 125 10.94 5.13 -21.25
N LYS A 126 10.00 5.74 -21.98
CA LYS A 126 10.09 7.14 -22.42
C LYS A 126 9.57 8.10 -21.35
N THR A 127 8.59 7.67 -20.57
CA THR A 127 7.95 8.51 -19.55
C THR A 127 7.78 7.79 -18.21
N ILE A 128 7.74 8.57 -17.12
CA ILE A 128 7.48 8.06 -15.76
C ILE A 128 6.13 7.33 -15.69
N ALA A 129 5.13 7.82 -16.44
CA ALA A 129 3.82 7.20 -16.52
C ALA A 129 3.87 5.76 -17.08
N GLU A 130 4.78 5.46 -18.01
CA GLU A 130 4.97 4.11 -18.56
C GLU A 130 5.52 3.15 -17.51
N ILE A 131 6.49 3.60 -16.71
CA ILE A 131 7.04 2.82 -15.59
C ILE A 131 5.93 2.45 -14.59
N GLY A 132 5.10 3.44 -14.23
CA GLY A 132 3.96 3.23 -13.33
C GLY A 132 2.94 2.22 -13.90
N LYS A 133 2.58 2.37 -15.18
CA LYS A 133 1.70 1.42 -15.90
C LYS A 133 2.27 0.01 -15.90
N GLU A 134 3.55 -0.13 -16.19
CA GLU A 134 4.20 -1.43 -16.28
C GLU A 134 4.29 -2.12 -14.92
N ARG A 135 4.64 -1.38 -13.87
CA ARG A 135 4.61 -1.90 -12.49
C ARG A 135 3.23 -2.44 -12.11
N ILE A 136 2.15 -1.73 -12.44
CA ILE A 136 0.77 -2.19 -12.17
C ILE A 136 0.44 -3.47 -12.95
N ARG A 137 0.83 -3.55 -14.23
CA ARG A 137 0.63 -4.76 -15.04
C ARG A 137 1.35 -5.97 -14.45
N ARG A 138 2.62 -5.83 -14.06
CA ARG A 138 3.40 -6.91 -13.42
C ARG A 138 2.76 -7.36 -12.11
N VAL A 139 2.28 -6.42 -11.29
CA VAL A 139 1.53 -6.71 -10.07
C VAL A 139 0.25 -7.51 -10.36
N ILE A 140 -0.56 -7.08 -11.33
CA ILE A 140 -1.80 -7.77 -11.70
C ILE A 140 -1.50 -9.17 -12.22
N ASN A 141 -0.48 -9.32 -13.07
CA ASN A 141 -0.08 -10.62 -13.59
C ASN A 141 0.40 -11.56 -12.48
N LYS A 142 1.16 -11.06 -11.51
CA LYS A 142 1.56 -11.84 -10.32
C LYS A 142 0.34 -12.36 -9.56
N ILE A 143 -0.63 -11.49 -9.27
CA ILE A 143 -1.87 -11.88 -8.55
C ILE A 143 -2.69 -12.90 -9.37
N LYS A 144 -2.79 -12.74 -10.69
CA LYS A 144 -3.47 -13.69 -11.57
C LYS A 144 -2.78 -15.06 -11.56
N ASN A 145 -1.45 -15.08 -11.67
CA ASN A 145 -0.66 -16.32 -11.65
C ASN A 145 -0.79 -17.06 -10.32
N GLU A 146 -0.77 -16.33 -9.20
CA GLU A 146 -1.04 -16.90 -7.86
C GLU A 146 -2.43 -17.54 -7.79
N LYS A 147 -3.48 -16.87 -8.30
CA LYS A 147 -4.84 -17.45 -8.34
C LYS A 147 -4.91 -18.71 -9.21
N VAL A 148 -4.24 -18.72 -10.36
CA VAL A 148 -4.18 -19.89 -11.25
C VAL A 148 -3.46 -21.05 -10.57
N TYR A 149 -2.32 -20.77 -9.92
CA TYR A 149 -1.55 -21.76 -9.19
C TYR A 149 -2.37 -22.39 -8.05
N LEU A 150 -3.07 -21.57 -7.25
CA LEU A 150 -3.93 -22.06 -6.17
C LEU A 150 -5.07 -22.94 -6.71
N LYS A 151 -5.70 -22.57 -7.83
CA LYS A 151 -6.73 -23.41 -8.47
C LYS A 151 -6.18 -24.77 -8.92
N LYS A 152 -4.99 -24.79 -9.53
CA LYS A 152 -4.32 -26.04 -9.93
C LYS A 152 -3.96 -26.90 -8.73
N LYS A 153 -3.39 -26.30 -7.68
CA LYS A 153 -3.01 -27.00 -6.44
C LYS A 153 -4.23 -27.61 -5.75
N ILE A 154 -5.32 -26.85 -5.64
CA ILE A 154 -6.57 -27.38 -5.10
C ILE A 154 -7.00 -28.57 -5.97
N LYS A 155 -7.16 -28.42 -7.28
CA LYS A 155 -7.57 -29.54 -8.16
C LYS A 155 -6.70 -30.80 -8.00
N ALA A 156 -5.39 -30.65 -7.78
CA ALA A 156 -4.47 -31.76 -7.56
C ALA A 156 -4.58 -32.44 -6.18
N LEU A 157 -5.18 -31.79 -5.18
CA LEU A 157 -5.43 -32.36 -3.84
C LEU A 157 -6.73 -33.18 -3.76
N TRP A 158 -7.62 -33.07 -4.75
CA TRP A 158 -8.91 -33.78 -4.81
C TRP A 158 -8.92 -34.91 -5.86
N ILE A 159 -7.74 -35.32 -6.34
CA ILE A 159 -7.51 -36.49 -7.21
C ILE A 159 -6.57 -37.41 -6.43
#